data_AF-Q4SKE8-F1
#
_entry.id   AF-Q4SKE8-F1
#
_cell.length_a   1.000
_cell.length_b   1.000
_cell.length_c   1.000
_cell.angle_alpha   90.00
_cell.angle_beta   90.00
_cell.angle_gamma   90.00
#
_symmetry.space_group_name_H-M   'P 1'
#
loop_
_entity.id
_entity.type
_entity.pdbx_description
1 polymer ?
#
loop_
_entity_poly.entity_id
_entity_poly.type
_entity_poly.pdbx_seq_one_letter_code
_entity_poly.pdbx_strand_id
1 'polypeptide(L)'
;KKPKRTKEEIEEARQLKIKKMEEEEQSRWRWWEEEKYEDGVKWRFLEHSGPYFPPEYQPLPDHVNFYYDGKKVKLSLAAEEVALFFAQMLDHEYTTKKVFRENFFQDWRKEMTDEERSLIQELDKCDFGEIHAMHKAKVEARKNMSKEEKLVCNIQFRKVLKEANQKILDEYGYCLLDHHRERIGNFKIEPPGLFRGRGEHPKQGKLKKRIQPEDVIINCSKESRIPVPPAGHRWKEVRHDNTVTWLASWTENIQGSIKYIMLNANSKLKGEKDWEKYEVARKLKSCVDNIRNQYLMDLKSREMCTRQRAVALYFIDKVGVTVVILKLALRAGNEKEEGETADTVGCCSLRVEHITLHDTLDASECVVEFDFLGKDSIRYYNKVPVIKKVFKNLKLFMEDKQPGDELFDRLNTSLLNKHLSSLMPGLTAKVFRTYNASITLQQQLKELTNVIILFFFPCRLPESDSVAEKLLSYNRANRAVAILCNHQRAPPKTFDQSMANLQSKIEARKEQLVLAKSELKQAKKEAKAKGSADAKLQALVVRKKMAVKRCEEQLLKLEVQATDREENKQIALGTSKLNYLDPRISVAWCKKMEVPVDKIYNKSQRDKFAWAIDMTEVGFEF
;
A
#
# COMPACT_ATOMS: atom_id res chain seq x y z
N LYS A 1 1.11 8.59 -42.71
CA LYS A 1 0.20 7.54 -42.18
C LYS A 1 1.02 6.27 -41.97
N LYS A 2 1.29 5.83 -40.73
CA LYS A 2 1.94 4.52 -40.52
C LYS A 2 0.99 3.40 -40.97
N PRO A 3 1.48 2.33 -41.62
CA PRO A 3 0.64 1.21 -41.99
C PRO A 3 0.05 0.58 -40.71
N LYS A 4 -1.25 0.28 -40.72
CA LYS A 4 -1.88 -0.51 -39.67
C LYS A 4 -1.23 -1.90 -39.70
N ARG A 5 -0.67 -2.33 -38.57
CA ARG A 5 -0.13 -3.70 -38.43
C ARG A 5 -1.15 -4.72 -38.88
N THR A 6 -0.72 -5.72 -39.65
CA THR A 6 -1.60 -6.80 -40.12
C THR A 6 -2.03 -7.67 -38.94
N LYS A 7 -3.13 -8.44 -39.11
CA LYS A 7 -3.60 -9.35 -38.05
C LYS A 7 -2.54 -10.42 -37.71
N GLU A 8 -1.76 -10.84 -38.69
CA GLU A 8 -0.66 -11.80 -38.55
C GLU A 8 0.50 -11.22 -37.71
N GLU A 9 0.94 -9.98 -37.98
CA GLU A 9 1.97 -9.31 -37.16
C GLU A 9 1.56 -9.12 -35.69
N ILE A 10 0.25 -8.94 -35.43
CA ILE A 10 -0.28 -8.84 -34.07
C ILE A 10 -0.26 -10.19 -33.37
N GLU A 11 -0.56 -11.27 -34.09
CA GLU A 11 -0.59 -12.62 -33.55
C GLU A 11 0.83 -13.17 -33.34
N GLU A 12 1.75 -12.94 -34.27
CA GLU A 12 3.18 -13.25 -34.10
C GLU A 12 3.79 -12.51 -32.90
N ALA A 13 3.49 -11.21 -32.75
CA ALA A 13 3.95 -10.42 -31.60
C ALA A 13 3.34 -10.92 -30.27
N ARG A 14 2.15 -11.52 -30.28
CA ARG A 14 1.55 -12.17 -29.11
C ARG A 14 2.23 -13.48 -28.79
N GLN A 15 2.45 -14.33 -29.79
CA GLN A 15 3.12 -15.62 -29.63
C GLN A 15 4.56 -15.44 -29.13
N LEU A 16 5.31 -14.50 -29.70
CA LEU A 16 6.67 -14.17 -29.22
C LEU A 16 6.66 -13.69 -27.77
N LYS A 17 5.63 -12.93 -27.38
CA LYS A 17 5.48 -12.45 -26.00
C LYS A 17 5.11 -13.58 -25.03
N ILE A 18 4.28 -14.54 -25.45
CA ILE A 18 3.93 -15.73 -24.67
C ILE A 18 5.19 -16.59 -24.47
N LYS A 19 5.90 -16.91 -25.54
CA LYS A 19 7.15 -17.67 -25.48
C LYS A 19 8.19 -17.04 -24.56
N LYS A 20 8.38 -15.71 -24.65
CA LYS A 20 9.28 -14.99 -23.75
C LYS A 20 8.82 -15.04 -22.29
N MET A 21 7.51 -15.00 -22.04
CA MET A 21 6.98 -15.14 -20.68
C MET A 21 7.18 -16.56 -20.13
N GLU A 22 7.03 -17.58 -20.95
CA GLU A 22 7.28 -18.98 -20.59
C GLU A 22 8.77 -19.22 -20.31
N GLU A 23 9.67 -18.67 -21.13
CA GLU A 23 11.12 -18.72 -20.89
C GLU A 23 11.51 -17.97 -19.59
N GLU A 24 10.93 -16.78 -19.34
CA GLU A 24 11.11 -16.04 -18.08
C GLU A 24 10.58 -16.83 -16.86
N GLU A 25 9.52 -17.62 -17.04
CA GLU A 25 8.90 -18.43 -15.99
C GLU A 25 9.69 -19.73 -15.71
N GLN A 26 10.26 -20.36 -16.74
CA GLN A 26 11.16 -21.51 -16.62
C GLN A 26 12.52 -21.14 -16.03
N SER A 27 13.06 -19.96 -16.36
CA SER A 27 14.31 -19.44 -15.80
C SER A 27 14.14 -18.88 -14.38
N ARG A 28 12.91 -18.87 -13.84
CA ARG A 28 12.61 -18.27 -12.56
C ARG A 28 13.14 -19.12 -11.43
N TRP A 29 13.92 -18.50 -10.55
CA TRP A 29 14.41 -19.16 -9.34
C TRP A 29 13.25 -19.55 -8.41
N ARG A 30 13.09 -20.86 -8.18
CA ARG A 30 12.13 -21.46 -7.25
C ARG A 30 12.76 -21.66 -5.88
N TRP A 31 13.15 -20.56 -5.26
CA TRP A 31 13.80 -20.58 -3.95
C TRP A 31 12.97 -21.26 -2.84
N TRP A 32 11.66 -21.43 -3.02
CA TRP A 32 10.79 -22.13 -2.08
C TRP A 32 10.93 -23.67 -2.12
N GLU A 33 11.61 -24.22 -3.12
CA GLU A 33 11.96 -25.64 -3.23
C GLU A 33 13.35 -25.94 -2.63
N GLU A 34 14.11 -24.92 -2.23
CA GLU A 34 15.46 -25.06 -1.68
C GLU A 34 15.47 -25.30 -0.16
N GLU A 35 16.56 -25.88 0.32
CA GLU A 35 16.83 -25.95 1.75
C GLU A 35 17.06 -24.56 2.36
N LYS A 36 16.60 -24.40 3.60
CA LYS A 36 16.81 -23.17 4.35
C LYS A 36 18.28 -23.04 4.73
N TYR A 37 18.77 -21.80 4.78
CA TYR A 37 20.07 -21.52 5.39
C TYR A 37 20.08 -21.90 6.88
N GLU A 38 21.27 -22.20 7.38
CA GLU A 38 21.56 -22.31 8.81
C GLU A 38 21.19 -21.01 9.55
N ASP A 39 20.88 -21.13 10.85
CA ASP A 39 20.35 -20.04 11.65
C ASP A 39 21.28 -18.81 11.62
N GLY A 40 20.73 -17.67 11.19
CA GLY A 40 21.39 -16.37 11.19
C GLY A 40 21.97 -15.95 9.84
N VAL A 41 22.47 -16.87 9.02
CA VAL A 41 23.04 -16.56 7.69
C VAL A 41 21.92 -16.20 6.71
N LYS A 42 22.12 -15.17 5.89
CA LYS A 42 21.16 -14.71 4.88
C LYS A 42 21.61 -14.93 3.45
N TRP A 43 22.91 -15.03 3.22
CA TRP A 43 23.49 -15.27 1.91
C TRP A 43 24.93 -15.76 2.07
N ARG A 44 25.45 -16.45 1.06
CA ARG A 44 26.86 -16.87 0.96
C ARG A 44 27.63 -15.95 0.02
N PHE A 45 26.99 -15.53 -1.07
CA PHE A 45 27.54 -14.61 -2.05
C PHE A 45 26.61 -13.43 -2.33
N LEU A 46 27.13 -12.19 -2.29
CA LEU A 46 26.41 -10.97 -2.62
C LEU A 46 27.31 -10.01 -3.40
N GLU A 47 26.94 -9.70 -4.64
CA GLU A 47 27.60 -8.71 -5.48
C GLU A 47 26.57 -7.73 -6.09
N HIS A 48 26.90 -6.44 -6.13
CA HIS A 48 26.03 -5.42 -6.71
C HIS A 48 26.85 -4.20 -7.16
N SER A 49 26.24 -3.29 -7.94
CA SER A 49 26.93 -2.09 -8.46
C SER A 49 26.86 -0.87 -7.53
N GLY A 50 26.22 -0.99 -6.37
CA GLY A 50 26.06 0.10 -5.40
C GLY A 50 24.78 0.92 -5.63
N PRO A 51 24.57 2.03 -4.91
CA PRO A 51 23.43 2.92 -5.13
C PRO A 51 23.60 3.79 -6.38
N TYR A 52 22.47 4.18 -6.97
CA TYR A 52 22.42 5.27 -7.95
C TYR A 52 22.12 6.60 -7.26
N PHE A 53 23.05 7.55 -7.36
CA PHE A 53 22.90 8.89 -6.80
C PHE A 53 21.96 9.78 -7.64
N PRO A 54 21.17 10.66 -7.01
CA PRO A 54 20.38 11.64 -7.74
C PRO A 54 21.29 12.58 -8.54
N PRO A 55 20.85 13.07 -9.71
CA PRO A 55 21.63 14.04 -10.48
C PRO A 55 21.97 15.29 -9.67
N GLU A 56 23.11 15.91 -10.00
CA GLU A 56 23.51 17.19 -9.43
C GLU A 56 22.49 18.30 -9.74
N TYR A 57 22.44 19.29 -8.85
CA TYR A 57 21.57 20.44 -9.01
C TYR A 57 21.90 21.20 -10.30
N GLN A 58 20.86 21.60 -11.03
CA GLN A 58 20.98 22.46 -12.20
C GLN A 58 20.50 23.86 -11.84
N PRO A 59 21.36 24.89 -11.96
CA PRO A 59 21.02 26.26 -11.58
C PRO A 59 19.78 26.79 -12.32
N LEU A 60 19.11 27.77 -11.73
CA LEU A 60 18.00 28.44 -12.38
C LEU A 60 18.46 29.18 -13.65
N PRO A 61 17.62 29.24 -14.70
CA PRO A 61 17.93 30.06 -15.87
C PRO A 61 18.06 31.54 -15.50
N ASP A 62 18.93 32.29 -16.18
CA ASP A 62 19.24 33.70 -15.86
C ASP A 62 18.03 34.66 -15.88
N HIS A 63 16.95 34.28 -16.57
CA HIS A 63 15.71 35.05 -16.65
C HIS A 63 14.75 34.81 -15.47
N VAL A 64 15.02 33.84 -14.60
CA VAL A 64 14.21 33.51 -13.43
C VAL A 64 14.91 34.03 -12.18
N ASN A 65 14.24 34.91 -11.44
CA ASN A 65 14.86 35.63 -10.34
C ASN A 65 14.19 35.33 -9.01
N PHE A 66 14.96 35.50 -7.94
CA PHE A 66 14.47 35.55 -6.57
C PHE A 66 14.42 37.01 -6.12
N TYR A 67 13.38 37.40 -5.38
CA TYR A 67 13.28 38.74 -4.81
C TYR A 67 13.16 38.69 -3.29
N TYR A 68 13.80 39.65 -2.64
CA TYR A 68 13.69 39.91 -1.22
C TYR A 68 13.32 41.38 -1.02
N ASP A 69 12.21 41.64 -0.34
CA ASP A 69 11.68 42.99 -0.10
C ASP A 69 11.55 43.82 -1.41
N GLY A 70 11.05 43.16 -2.46
CA GLY A 70 10.89 43.73 -3.80
C GLY A 70 12.18 43.92 -4.61
N LYS A 71 13.36 43.62 -4.05
CA LYS A 71 14.66 43.75 -4.72
C LYS A 71 15.14 42.39 -5.23
N LYS A 72 15.67 42.37 -6.46
CA LYS A 72 16.27 41.17 -7.06
C LYS A 72 17.54 40.77 -6.29
N VAL A 73 17.60 39.51 -5.87
CA VAL A 73 18.75 38.93 -5.16
C VAL A 73 19.19 37.66 -5.88
N LYS A 74 20.49 37.55 -6.17
CA LYS A 74 21.08 36.33 -6.74
C LYS A 74 21.53 35.43 -5.59
N LEU A 75 20.94 34.24 -5.51
CA LEU A 75 21.27 33.25 -4.50
C LEU A 75 22.51 32.43 -4.90
N SER A 76 23.24 31.94 -3.89
CA SER A 76 24.25 30.90 -4.00
C SER A 76 23.59 29.58 -4.42
N LEU A 77 24.33 28.68 -5.07
CA LEU A 77 23.75 27.44 -5.62
C LEU A 77 23.08 26.56 -4.53
N ALA A 78 23.67 26.51 -3.34
CA ALA A 78 23.12 25.76 -2.21
C ALA A 78 21.81 26.38 -1.70
N ALA A 79 21.78 27.70 -1.50
CA ALA A 79 20.57 28.40 -1.11
C ALA A 79 19.49 28.37 -2.21
N GLU A 80 19.89 28.43 -3.47
CA GLU A 80 19.00 28.40 -4.63
C GLU A 80 18.28 27.04 -4.78
N GLU A 81 19.00 25.91 -4.63
CA GLU A 81 18.39 24.58 -4.67
C GLU A 81 17.30 24.43 -3.59
N VAL A 82 17.58 24.92 -2.37
CA VAL A 82 16.63 24.86 -1.25
C VAL A 82 15.45 25.79 -1.46
N ALA A 83 15.67 27.00 -1.97
CA ALA A 83 14.62 27.93 -2.35
C ALA A 83 13.68 27.33 -3.40
N LEU A 84 14.25 26.61 -4.39
CA LEU A 84 13.47 25.92 -5.42
C LEU A 84 12.52 24.87 -4.81
N PHE A 85 12.93 24.12 -3.78
CA PHE A 85 12.05 23.14 -3.15
C PHE A 85 10.81 23.77 -2.53
N PHE A 86 10.96 24.93 -1.87
CA PHE A 86 9.84 25.69 -1.32
C PHE A 86 8.97 26.29 -2.42
N ALA A 87 9.59 26.89 -3.44
CA ALA A 87 8.92 27.47 -4.59
C ALA A 87 8.02 26.45 -5.32
N GLN A 88 8.51 25.22 -5.53
CA GLN A 88 7.73 24.13 -6.15
C GLN A 88 6.47 23.75 -5.37
N MET A 89 6.40 24.10 -4.09
CA MET A 89 5.32 23.74 -3.17
C MET A 89 4.39 24.92 -2.83
N LEU A 90 4.54 26.10 -3.44
CA LEU A 90 3.77 27.28 -3.04
C LEU A 90 2.24 27.10 -3.06
N ASP A 91 1.69 26.33 -4.00
CA ASP A 91 0.24 26.04 -4.04
C ASP A 91 -0.20 24.94 -3.07
N HIS A 92 0.73 24.31 -2.37
CA HIS A 92 0.43 23.19 -1.49
C HIS A 92 0.13 23.70 -0.07
N GLU A 93 -0.90 23.15 0.56
CA GLU A 93 -1.28 23.39 1.97
C GLU A 93 -0.13 23.32 3.00
N TYR A 94 1.02 22.70 2.69
CA TYR A 94 2.14 22.70 3.63
C TYR A 94 2.77 24.09 3.78
N THR A 95 2.83 24.90 2.73
CA THR A 95 3.49 26.23 2.77
C THR A 95 2.70 27.28 3.55
N THR A 96 1.44 26.98 3.89
CA THR A 96 0.61 27.81 4.77
C THR A 96 0.75 27.43 6.24
N LYS A 97 1.28 26.24 6.56
CA LYS A 97 1.48 25.80 7.94
C LYS A 97 2.66 26.51 8.59
N LYS A 98 2.43 27.10 9.76
CA LYS A 98 3.46 27.81 10.55
C LYS A 98 4.71 26.97 10.81
N VAL A 99 4.54 25.77 11.37
CA VAL A 99 5.65 24.84 11.67
C VAL A 99 6.48 24.50 10.42
N PHE A 100 5.83 24.34 9.26
CA PHE A 100 6.52 24.05 8.00
C PHE A 100 7.40 25.23 7.55
N ARG A 101 6.84 26.45 7.60
CA ARG A 101 7.53 27.69 7.22
C ARG A 101 8.73 27.97 8.14
N GLU A 102 8.55 27.81 9.45
CA GLU A 102 9.60 28.03 10.46
C GLU A 102 10.76 27.06 10.29
N ASN A 103 10.47 25.76 10.20
CA ASN A 103 11.49 24.73 9.98
C ASN A 103 12.23 24.91 8.65
N PHE A 104 11.48 25.21 7.57
CA PHE A 104 12.08 25.51 6.27
C PHE A 104 13.05 26.68 6.37
N PHE A 105 12.60 27.81 6.93
CA PHE A 105 13.41 29.01 6.99
C PHE A 105 14.66 28.82 7.84
N GLN A 106 14.53 28.13 8.98
CA GLN A 106 15.65 27.81 9.84
C GLN A 106 16.73 26.97 9.12
N ASP A 107 16.33 25.95 8.37
CA ASP A 107 17.28 25.10 7.64
C ASP A 107 17.82 25.79 6.39
N TRP A 108 17.00 26.56 5.67
CA TRP A 108 17.43 27.31 4.49
C TRP A 108 18.52 28.33 4.83
N ARG A 109 18.41 29.03 5.98
CA ARG A 109 19.45 29.96 6.45
C ARG A 109 20.80 29.29 6.75
N LYS A 110 20.84 27.97 6.98
CA LYS A 110 22.10 27.23 7.20
C LYS A 110 22.84 26.96 5.88
N GLU A 111 22.11 26.91 4.77
CA GLU A 111 22.67 26.68 3.43
C GLU A 111 23.01 28.00 2.70
N MET A 112 22.68 29.14 3.31
CA MET A 112 23.05 30.49 2.84
C MET A 112 24.48 30.86 3.24
N THR A 113 25.11 31.71 2.42
CA THR A 113 26.34 32.42 2.79
C THR A 113 26.08 33.45 3.89
N ASP A 114 27.14 33.98 4.49
CA ASP A 114 26.99 34.96 5.58
C ASP A 114 26.38 36.29 5.09
N GLU A 115 26.64 36.70 3.84
CA GLU A 115 26.02 37.87 3.21
C GLU A 115 24.52 37.66 2.98
N GLU A 116 24.15 36.50 2.43
CA GLU A 116 22.76 36.12 2.20
C GLU A 116 21.99 36.03 3.52
N ARG A 117 22.60 35.43 4.54
CA ARG A 117 22.01 35.30 5.87
C ARG A 117 21.81 36.65 6.54
N SER A 118 22.68 37.62 6.30
CA SER A 118 22.55 38.98 6.83
C SER A 118 21.42 39.76 6.15
N LEU A 119 21.23 39.55 4.84
CA LEU A 119 20.18 40.17 4.05
C LEU A 119 18.80 39.54 4.32
N ILE A 120 18.69 38.22 4.24
CA ILE A 120 17.43 37.49 4.29
C ILE A 120 17.08 37.12 5.74
N GLN A 121 16.33 38.01 6.39
CA GLN A 121 15.99 37.86 7.82
C GLN A 121 14.57 37.34 8.09
N GLU A 122 13.65 37.58 7.16
CA GLU A 122 12.21 37.26 7.31
C GLU A 122 11.71 36.53 6.08
N LEU A 123 11.04 35.39 6.26
CA LEU A 123 10.49 34.61 5.15
C LEU A 123 9.37 35.34 4.40
N ASP A 124 8.59 36.18 5.11
CA ASP A 124 7.44 36.88 4.52
C ASP A 124 7.83 37.96 3.50
N LYS A 125 9.08 38.43 3.55
CA LYS A 125 9.67 39.35 2.57
C LYS A 125 10.26 38.64 1.35
N CYS A 126 10.31 37.31 1.35
CA CYS A 126 10.83 36.51 0.24
C CYS A 126 9.75 36.26 -0.81
N ASP A 127 10.05 36.56 -2.07
CA ASP A 127 9.18 36.25 -3.20
C ASP A 127 9.77 35.12 -4.05
N PHE A 128 9.03 33.99 -4.07
CA PHE A 128 9.35 32.79 -4.84
C PHE A 128 8.50 32.68 -6.12
N GLY A 129 7.76 33.74 -6.47
CA GLY A 129 6.73 33.76 -7.52
C GLY A 129 7.28 33.43 -8.91
N GLU A 130 8.39 34.03 -9.34
CA GLU A 130 9.00 33.73 -10.65
C GLU A 130 9.49 32.27 -10.72
N ILE A 131 10.12 31.77 -9.66
CA ILE A 131 10.60 30.38 -9.58
C ILE A 131 9.42 29.40 -9.68
N HIS A 132 8.32 29.69 -8.97
CA HIS A 132 7.10 28.90 -9.02
C HIS A 132 6.40 28.99 -10.38
N ALA A 133 6.35 30.17 -10.98
CA ALA A 133 5.79 30.37 -12.32
C ALA A 133 6.57 29.56 -13.37
N MET A 134 7.91 29.56 -13.30
CA MET A 134 8.75 28.71 -14.15
C MET A 134 8.43 27.23 -13.92
N HIS A 135 8.31 26.78 -12.67
CA HIS A 135 7.96 25.39 -12.37
C HIS A 135 6.57 25.02 -12.91
N LYS A 136 5.56 25.88 -12.70
CA LYS A 136 4.22 25.73 -13.27
C LYS A 136 4.25 25.67 -14.80
N ALA A 137 4.98 26.58 -15.45
CA ALA A 137 5.14 26.59 -16.90
C ALA A 137 5.80 25.29 -17.40
N LYS A 138 6.82 24.77 -16.71
CA LYS A 138 7.42 23.46 -17.02
C LYS A 138 6.42 22.30 -16.87
N VAL A 139 5.58 22.33 -15.83
CA VAL A 139 4.54 21.32 -15.59
C VAL A 139 3.41 21.42 -16.61
N GLU A 140 2.93 22.63 -16.90
CA GLU A 140 1.85 22.88 -17.86
C GLU A 140 2.31 22.66 -19.29
N ALA A 141 3.54 23.02 -19.66
CA ALA A 141 4.13 22.65 -20.95
C ALA A 141 4.11 21.13 -21.13
N ARG A 142 4.45 20.35 -20.09
CA ARG A 142 4.32 18.88 -20.11
C ARG A 142 2.85 18.42 -20.28
N LYS A 143 1.88 19.14 -19.72
CA LYS A 143 0.44 18.80 -19.81
C LYS A 143 -0.25 19.28 -21.09
N ASN A 144 0.13 20.42 -21.66
CA ASN A 144 -0.56 21.12 -22.74
C ASN A 144 -0.01 20.84 -24.14
N MET A 145 1.07 20.04 -24.28
CA MET A 145 1.47 19.56 -25.60
C MET A 145 0.26 18.91 -26.34
N SER A 146 0.06 19.21 -27.62
CA SER A 146 -1.08 18.68 -28.41
C SER A 146 -1.00 17.15 -28.54
N LYS A 147 -2.11 16.44 -28.85
CA LYS A 147 -2.10 14.95 -28.96
C LYS A 147 -1.12 14.43 -30.02
N GLU A 148 -0.88 15.19 -31.08
CA GLU A 148 -0.04 14.81 -32.22
C GLU A 148 1.43 15.17 -31.99
N GLU A 149 1.73 16.35 -31.46
CA GLU A 149 3.10 16.73 -31.05
C GLU A 149 3.54 15.95 -29.82
N LYS A 150 2.63 15.65 -28.87
CA LYS A 150 2.87 14.71 -27.77
C LYS A 150 3.32 13.37 -28.30
N LEU A 151 2.75 12.86 -29.39
CA LEU A 151 3.05 11.51 -29.88
C LEU A 151 4.46 11.45 -30.46
N VAL A 152 4.85 12.41 -31.31
CA VAL A 152 6.17 12.43 -31.97
C VAL A 152 7.27 12.77 -30.96
N CYS A 153 7.08 13.82 -30.16
CA CYS A 153 8.05 14.22 -29.14
C CYS A 153 8.12 13.19 -27.97
N ASN A 154 6.99 12.56 -27.56
CA ASN A 154 7.05 11.44 -26.60
C ASN A 154 7.86 10.28 -27.16
N ILE A 155 7.69 9.89 -28.42
CA ILE A 155 8.35 8.68 -28.91
C ILE A 155 9.86 8.85 -28.86
N GLN A 156 10.39 9.99 -29.33
CA GLN A 156 11.83 10.25 -29.31
C GLN A 156 12.35 10.52 -27.90
N PHE A 157 11.75 11.45 -27.16
CA PHE A 157 12.20 11.84 -25.82
C PHE A 157 11.98 10.73 -24.78
N ARG A 158 10.85 10.00 -24.83
CA ARG A 158 10.69 8.80 -23.98
C ARG A 158 11.60 7.67 -24.41
N LYS A 159 11.91 7.50 -25.69
CA LYS A 159 12.84 6.42 -26.10
C LYS A 159 14.22 6.70 -25.49
N VAL A 160 14.73 7.93 -25.61
CA VAL A 160 16.00 8.34 -24.98
C VAL A 160 15.94 8.23 -23.46
N LEU A 161 14.91 8.77 -22.80
CA LEU A 161 14.77 8.65 -21.33
C LEU A 161 14.56 7.21 -20.86
N LYS A 162 13.82 6.40 -21.62
CA LYS A 162 13.57 5.00 -21.29
C LYS A 162 14.83 4.17 -21.48
N GLU A 163 15.60 4.43 -22.54
CA GLU A 163 16.91 3.82 -22.76
C GLU A 163 17.90 4.22 -21.67
N ALA A 164 17.97 5.50 -21.30
CA ALA A 164 18.80 5.97 -20.19
C ALA A 164 18.38 5.34 -18.85
N ASN A 165 17.08 5.31 -18.55
CA ASN A 165 16.56 4.64 -17.35
C ASN A 165 16.76 3.13 -17.38
N GLN A 166 16.71 2.50 -18.57
CA GLN A 166 16.95 1.07 -18.73
C GLN A 166 18.42 0.76 -18.51
N LYS A 167 19.37 1.55 -19.04
CA LYS A 167 20.79 1.43 -18.73
C LYS A 167 21.07 1.53 -17.23
N ILE A 168 20.49 2.54 -16.58
CA ILE A 168 20.56 2.69 -15.12
C ILE A 168 19.97 1.47 -14.40
N LEU A 169 18.86 0.93 -14.88
CA LEU A 169 18.25 -0.28 -14.30
C LEU A 169 19.09 -1.54 -14.54
N ASP A 170 19.72 -1.67 -15.70
CA ASP A 170 20.54 -2.83 -16.05
C ASP A 170 21.83 -2.84 -15.23
N GLU A 171 22.40 -1.66 -14.97
CA GLU A 171 23.63 -1.48 -14.19
C GLU A 171 23.40 -1.55 -12.68
N TYR A 172 22.41 -0.82 -12.14
CA TYR A 172 22.18 -0.67 -10.69
C TYR A 172 20.95 -1.40 -10.16
N GLY A 173 20.06 -1.88 -11.03
CA GLY A 173 18.76 -2.42 -10.65
C GLY A 173 18.77 -3.89 -10.24
N TYR A 174 19.92 -4.56 -10.31
CA TYR A 174 20.08 -5.98 -10.03
C TYR A 174 21.33 -6.24 -9.22
N CYS A 175 21.32 -7.32 -8.46
CA CYS A 175 22.47 -7.88 -7.76
C CYS A 175 22.60 -9.37 -8.08
N LEU A 176 23.76 -9.94 -7.79
CA LEU A 176 23.98 -11.37 -7.77
C LEU A 176 23.90 -11.84 -6.32
N LEU A 177 22.88 -12.65 -6.00
CA LEU A 177 22.67 -13.25 -4.69
C LEU A 177 22.81 -14.76 -4.83
N ASP A 178 23.82 -15.36 -4.22
CA ASP A 178 24.10 -16.80 -4.31
C ASP A 178 24.07 -17.32 -5.76
N HIS A 179 24.68 -16.55 -6.67
CA HIS A 179 24.73 -16.80 -8.12
C HIS A 179 23.40 -16.65 -8.87
N HIS A 180 22.32 -16.20 -8.21
CA HIS A 180 21.06 -15.83 -8.85
C HIS A 180 20.95 -14.31 -9.06
N ARG A 181 20.54 -13.90 -10.26
CA ARG A 181 20.31 -12.49 -10.57
C ARG A 181 18.99 -12.03 -9.98
N GLU A 182 19.07 -11.21 -8.93
CA GLU A 182 17.93 -10.73 -8.18
C GLU A 182 17.71 -9.23 -8.38
N ARG A 183 16.45 -8.80 -8.38
CA ARG A 183 16.11 -7.38 -8.59
C ARG A 183 16.25 -6.60 -7.29
N ILE A 184 16.84 -5.41 -7.34
CA ILE A 184 16.91 -4.49 -6.21
C ILE A 184 15.63 -3.65 -6.16
N GLY A 185 15.08 -3.45 -4.96
CA GLY A 185 13.82 -2.74 -4.76
C GLY A 185 13.96 -1.22 -4.96
N ASN A 186 14.91 -0.62 -4.25
CA ASN A 186 15.09 0.84 -4.15
C ASN A 186 16.56 1.26 -4.34
N PHE A 187 17.16 0.90 -5.47
CA PHE A 187 18.58 1.20 -5.76
C PHE A 187 18.89 2.70 -5.95
N LYS A 188 17.88 3.54 -6.20
CA LYS A 188 18.04 4.99 -6.34
C LYS A 188 17.96 5.65 -4.96
N ILE A 189 18.98 6.43 -4.60
CA ILE A 189 18.97 7.25 -3.39
C ILE A 189 17.86 8.32 -3.51
N GLU A 190 17.17 8.59 -2.40
CA GLU A 190 16.14 9.62 -2.35
C GLU A 190 16.76 11.00 -2.62
N PRO A 191 16.22 11.81 -3.55
CA PRO A 191 16.75 13.15 -3.79
C PRO A 191 16.54 14.09 -2.58
N PRO A 192 17.37 15.16 -2.46
CA PRO A 192 17.15 16.20 -1.47
C PRO A 192 15.78 16.88 -1.67
N GLY A 193 15.29 17.51 -0.61
CA GLY A 193 14.01 18.22 -0.64
C GLY A 193 13.45 18.48 0.75
N LEU A 194 12.25 19.05 0.85
CA LEU A 194 11.63 19.34 2.15
C LEU A 194 10.93 18.10 2.71
N PHE A 195 11.15 17.82 4.00
CA PHE A 195 10.45 16.77 4.72
C PHE A 195 9.00 17.20 4.96
N ARG A 196 8.06 16.41 4.49
CA ARG A 196 6.62 16.74 4.63
C ARG A 196 5.98 16.13 5.87
N GLY A 197 6.49 14.99 6.34
CA GLY A 197 5.82 14.22 7.38
C GLY A 197 4.41 13.77 6.99
N ARG A 198 3.66 13.25 7.96
CA ARG A 198 2.22 12.96 7.88
C ARG A 198 1.56 13.51 9.14
N GLY A 199 0.32 13.98 9.01
CA GLY A 199 -0.37 14.69 10.10
C GLY A 199 0.34 15.98 10.50
N GLU A 200 0.22 16.35 11.77
CA GLU A 200 0.93 17.49 12.36
C GLU A 200 2.32 17.07 12.85
N HIS A 201 3.20 16.74 11.88
CA HIS A 201 4.55 16.31 12.21
C HIS A 201 5.42 17.53 12.60
N PRO A 202 6.07 17.54 13.78
CA PRO A 202 6.82 18.70 14.27
C PRO A 202 8.01 19.09 13.38
N LYS A 203 8.62 18.11 12.70
CA LYS A 203 9.73 18.32 11.75
C LYS A 203 9.30 18.62 10.30
N GLN A 204 8.01 18.81 10.00
CA GLN A 204 7.57 19.18 8.64
C GLN A 204 8.25 20.50 8.22
N GLY A 205 8.73 20.60 6.99
CA GLY A 205 9.47 21.75 6.46
C GLY A 205 10.99 21.64 6.55
N LYS A 206 11.54 20.76 7.41
CA LYS A 206 12.99 20.57 7.53
C LYS A 206 13.63 20.06 6.23
N LEU A 207 14.87 20.46 5.98
CA LEU A 207 15.60 20.10 4.77
C LEU A 207 16.12 18.66 4.86
N LYS A 208 15.70 17.79 3.94
CA LYS A 208 16.34 16.49 3.68
C LYS A 208 17.57 16.75 2.82
N LYS A 209 18.74 16.50 3.39
CA LYS A 209 20.02 16.77 2.73
C LYS A 209 20.30 15.77 1.61
N ARG A 210 21.12 16.19 0.66
CA ARG A 210 21.67 15.31 -0.38
C ARG A 210 22.62 14.32 0.29
N ILE A 211 22.40 13.04 0.07
CA ILE A 211 23.27 11.97 0.57
C ILE A 211 24.50 11.89 -0.32
N GLN A 212 25.69 11.98 0.28
CA GLN A 212 26.97 11.86 -0.41
C GLN A 212 27.51 10.42 -0.30
N PRO A 213 28.44 9.99 -1.19
CA PRO A 213 29.09 8.69 -1.05
C PRO A 213 29.73 8.47 0.33
N GLU A 214 30.24 9.53 0.95
CA GLU A 214 30.84 9.53 2.29
C GLU A 214 29.83 9.23 3.41
N ASP A 215 28.53 9.27 3.14
CA ASP A 215 27.46 8.89 4.06
C ASP A 215 27.03 7.42 3.91
N VAL A 216 27.39 6.78 2.79
CA VAL A 216 26.89 5.48 2.39
C VAL A 216 27.83 4.37 2.84
N ILE A 217 27.24 3.37 3.50
CA ILE A 217 27.88 2.12 3.87
C ILE A 217 27.43 1.02 2.91
N ILE A 218 28.39 0.35 2.29
CA ILE A 218 28.18 -0.75 1.34
C ILE A 218 28.30 -2.11 2.06
N ASN A 219 27.47 -3.09 1.68
CA ASN A 219 27.55 -4.47 2.17
C ASN A 219 27.54 -5.48 1.02
N CYS A 220 28.64 -6.21 0.86
CA CYS A 220 28.83 -7.21 -0.20
C CYS A 220 29.73 -8.36 0.29
N SER A 221 29.92 -9.43 -0.49
CA SER A 221 30.86 -10.49 -0.13
C SER A 221 32.32 -10.03 -0.21
N LYS A 222 33.21 -10.64 0.58
CA LYS A 222 34.65 -10.36 0.53
C LYS A 222 35.25 -10.69 -0.84
N GLU A 223 34.81 -11.80 -1.41
CA GLU A 223 35.20 -12.29 -2.75
C GLU A 223 34.43 -11.64 -3.91
N SER A 224 33.48 -10.74 -3.65
CA SER A 224 32.74 -10.04 -4.72
C SER A 224 33.51 -8.83 -5.27
N ARG A 225 33.11 -8.35 -6.45
CA ARG A 225 33.55 -7.05 -6.94
C ARG A 225 32.90 -5.93 -6.13
N ILE A 226 33.70 -5.27 -5.29
CA ILE A 226 33.26 -4.12 -4.49
C ILE A 226 32.83 -2.96 -5.41
N PRO A 227 31.65 -2.34 -5.19
CA PRO A 227 31.21 -1.15 -5.93
C PRO A 227 32.24 -0.02 -5.86
N VAL A 228 32.53 0.59 -7.00
CA VAL A 228 33.41 1.77 -7.07
C VAL A 228 32.58 3.02 -6.78
N PRO A 229 32.99 3.91 -5.84
CA PRO A 229 32.30 5.16 -5.60
C PRO A 229 32.43 6.12 -6.80
N PRO A 230 31.55 7.14 -6.92
CA PRO A 230 31.73 8.21 -7.91
C PRO A 230 33.14 8.82 -7.88
N ALA A 231 33.63 9.28 -9.03
CA ALA A 231 34.99 9.80 -9.15
C ALA A 231 35.26 10.94 -8.15
N GLY A 232 36.38 10.85 -7.43
CA GLY A 232 36.76 11.83 -6.40
C GLY A 232 36.16 11.58 -5.01
N HIS A 233 35.29 10.59 -4.87
CA HIS A 233 34.63 10.26 -3.60
C HIS A 233 35.09 8.93 -3.01
N ARG A 234 34.72 8.70 -1.75
CA ARG A 234 34.89 7.41 -1.07
C ARG A 234 33.60 7.00 -0.35
N TRP A 235 33.40 5.69 -0.20
CA TRP A 235 32.35 5.18 0.67
C TRP A 235 32.66 5.49 2.14
N LYS A 236 31.61 5.63 2.96
CA LYS A 236 31.75 5.72 4.41
C LYS A 236 32.47 4.51 4.98
N GLU A 237 32.02 3.33 4.55
CA GLU A 237 32.48 2.03 5.01
C GLU A 237 32.07 0.98 3.96
N VAL A 238 32.90 -0.06 3.79
CA VAL A 238 32.53 -1.29 3.09
C VAL A 238 32.60 -2.43 4.09
N ARG A 239 31.48 -3.12 4.29
CA ARG A 239 31.37 -4.25 5.21
C ARG A 239 30.94 -5.53 4.50
N HIS A 240 31.10 -6.66 5.19
CA HIS A 240 30.84 -7.99 4.66
C HIS A 240 30.03 -8.82 5.67
N ASP A 241 28.85 -8.31 6.02
CA ASP A 241 27.97 -8.91 7.02
C ASP A 241 26.87 -9.72 6.33
N ASN A 242 27.01 -11.04 6.39
CA ASN A 242 26.06 -12.00 5.80
C ASN A 242 24.86 -12.32 6.70
N THR A 243 24.77 -11.72 7.89
CA THR A 243 23.63 -11.89 8.80
C THR A 243 22.47 -10.93 8.50
N VAL A 244 22.73 -9.91 7.67
CA VAL A 244 21.78 -8.87 7.27
C VAL A 244 21.39 -8.98 5.80
N THR A 245 20.27 -8.35 5.42
CA THR A 245 19.68 -8.47 4.07
C THR A 245 19.76 -7.19 3.24
N TRP A 246 20.45 -6.15 3.73
CA TRP A 246 20.57 -4.87 3.04
C TRP A 246 21.91 -4.78 2.29
N LEU A 247 21.90 -4.07 1.16
CA LEU A 247 23.02 -3.94 0.22
C LEU A 247 23.79 -2.64 0.46
N ALA A 248 23.06 -1.56 0.74
CA ALA A 248 23.64 -0.29 1.14
C ALA A 248 22.79 0.35 2.24
N SER A 249 23.41 1.18 3.08
CA SER A 249 22.70 1.94 4.11
C SER A 249 23.32 3.31 4.34
N TRP A 250 22.53 4.24 4.85
CA TRP A 250 22.98 5.56 5.29
C TRP A 250 22.08 6.07 6.41
N THR A 251 22.54 7.08 7.15
CA THR A 251 21.74 7.74 8.19
C THR A 251 21.07 8.97 7.59
N GLU A 252 19.75 9.08 7.68
CA GLU A 252 19.05 10.28 7.23
C GLU A 252 19.03 11.37 8.31
N ASN A 253 19.04 12.64 7.88
CA ASN A 253 19.32 13.77 8.76
C ASN A 253 18.10 14.32 9.53
N ILE A 254 16.89 13.85 9.26
CA ILE A 254 15.66 14.37 9.90
C ILE A 254 15.42 13.68 11.24
N GLN A 255 15.40 12.35 11.26
CA GLN A 255 15.17 11.55 12.47
C GLN A 255 16.41 10.79 12.94
N GLY A 256 17.53 10.87 12.21
CA GLY A 256 18.73 10.08 12.52
C GLY A 256 18.54 8.58 12.25
N SER A 257 17.49 8.22 11.52
CA SER A 257 17.16 6.82 11.23
C SER A 257 18.04 6.25 10.12
N ILE A 258 18.28 4.94 10.15
CA ILE A 258 19.05 4.27 9.10
C ILE A 258 18.10 3.90 7.95
N LYS A 259 18.45 4.35 6.75
CA LYS A 259 17.82 3.97 5.49
C LYS A 259 18.62 2.85 4.84
N TYR A 260 17.91 1.98 4.10
CA TYR A 260 18.49 0.79 3.49
C TYR A 260 18.08 0.65 2.03
N ILE A 261 19.00 0.18 1.21
CA ILE A 261 18.71 -0.44 -0.09
C ILE A 261 18.58 -1.93 0.14
N MET A 262 17.43 -2.48 -0.25
CA MET A 262 17.11 -3.90 -0.10
C MET A 262 16.64 -4.50 -1.42
N LEU A 263 16.67 -5.82 -1.48
CA LEU A 263 16.10 -6.57 -2.60
C LEU A 263 14.60 -6.31 -2.76
N ASN A 264 14.14 -6.52 -3.99
CA ASN A 264 12.74 -6.37 -4.37
C ASN A 264 11.86 -7.40 -3.64
N ALA A 265 10.57 -7.12 -3.51
CA ALA A 265 9.62 -7.97 -2.82
C ALA A 265 9.45 -9.38 -3.45
N ASN A 266 9.88 -9.58 -4.70
CA ASN A 266 9.85 -10.88 -5.39
C ASN A 266 11.14 -11.71 -5.21
N SER A 267 12.14 -11.20 -4.50
CA SER A 267 13.40 -11.92 -4.23
C SER A 267 13.25 -12.99 -3.15
N LYS A 268 14.16 -13.96 -3.11
CA LYS A 268 14.22 -15.01 -2.06
C LYS A 268 14.13 -14.43 -0.65
N LEU A 269 15.05 -13.53 -0.27
CA LEU A 269 15.15 -13.03 1.12
C LEU A 269 13.91 -12.27 1.61
N LYS A 270 13.16 -11.63 0.68
CA LYS A 270 11.90 -10.96 1.00
C LYS A 270 10.73 -11.94 0.98
N GLY A 271 10.72 -12.87 0.03
CA GLY A 271 9.71 -13.91 -0.12
C GLY A 271 9.67 -14.86 1.07
N GLU A 272 10.82 -15.39 1.50
CA GLU A 272 10.94 -16.29 2.67
C GLU A 272 10.38 -15.64 3.93
N LYS A 273 10.80 -14.40 4.24
CA LYS A 273 10.27 -13.65 5.39
C LYS A 273 8.77 -13.42 5.30
N ASP A 274 8.24 -13.15 4.10
CA ASP A 274 6.80 -12.96 3.88
C ASP A 274 6.04 -14.28 4.05
N TRP A 275 6.59 -15.39 3.60
CA TRP A 275 6.05 -16.74 3.78
C TRP A 275 6.07 -17.16 5.26
N GLU A 276 7.22 -17.04 5.94
CA GLU A 276 7.37 -17.36 7.36
C GLU A 276 6.41 -16.54 8.24
N LYS A 277 6.22 -15.25 7.91
CA LYS A 277 5.23 -14.40 8.57
C LYS A 277 3.83 -15.02 8.54
N TYR A 278 3.41 -15.62 7.42
CA TYR A 278 2.13 -16.31 7.33
C TYR A 278 2.14 -17.67 8.04
N GLU A 279 3.24 -18.42 8.02
CA GLU A 279 3.35 -19.66 8.79
C GLU A 279 3.25 -19.43 10.30
N VAL A 280 3.88 -18.38 10.83
CA VAL A 280 3.74 -18.00 12.25
C VAL A 280 2.28 -17.63 12.56
N ALA A 281 1.59 -16.94 11.65
CA ALA A 281 0.17 -16.63 11.82
C ALA A 281 -0.75 -17.88 11.74
N ARG A 282 -0.39 -18.89 10.95
CA ARG A 282 -1.07 -20.19 10.92
C ARG A 282 -0.83 -20.99 12.20
N LYS A 283 0.40 -20.98 12.73
CA LYS A 283 0.71 -21.57 14.04
C LYS A 283 -0.10 -20.93 15.17
N LEU A 284 -0.36 -19.62 15.09
CA LEU A 284 -1.25 -18.95 16.05
C LEU A 284 -2.68 -19.54 15.99
N LYS A 285 -3.20 -19.93 14.82
CA LYS A 285 -4.55 -20.52 14.69
C LYS A 285 -4.76 -21.74 15.60
N SER A 286 -3.73 -22.58 15.80
CA SER A 286 -3.87 -23.80 16.61
C SER A 286 -3.81 -23.55 18.12
N CYS A 287 -3.28 -22.42 18.57
CA CYS A 287 -3.12 -22.10 19.99
C CYS A 287 -3.87 -20.84 20.46
N VAL A 288 -4.50 -20.10 19.55
CA VAL A 288 -5.16 -18.81 19.86
C VAL A 288 -6.23 -18.95 20.94
N ASP A 289 -7.00 -20.03 20.95
CA ASP A 289 -8.07 -20.21 21.94
C ASP A 289 -7.50 -20.45 23.35
N ASN A 290 -6.35 -21.11 23.47
CA ASN A 290 -5.63 -21.24 24.74
C ASN A 290 -5.14 -19.87 25.23
N ILE A 291 -4.60 -19.04 24.32
CA ILE A 291 -4.18 -17.67 24.65
C ILE A 291 -5.38 -16.82 25.09
N ARG A 292 -6.53 -16.98 24.42
CA ARG A 292 -7.78 -16.31 24.79
C ARG A 292 -8.26 -16.69 26.18
N ASN A 293 -8.28 -17.99 26.48
CA ASN A 293 -8.63 -18.47 27.81
C ASN A 293 -7.67 -17.93 28.86
N GLN A 294 -6.37 -17.93 28.59
CA GLN A 294 -5.37 -17.40 29.51
C GLN A 294 -5.56 -15.91 29.81
N TYR A 295 -5.69 -15.06 28.79
CA TYR A 295 -5.87 -13.64 29.06
C TYR A 295 -7.21 -13.35 29.75
N LEU A 296 -8.27 -14.14 29.50
CA LEU A 296 -9.55 -14.01 30.21
C LEU A 296 -9.43 -14.36 31.70
N MET A 297 -8.54 -15.29 32.06
CA MET A 297 -8.19 -15.57 33.45
C MET A 297 -7.35 -14.43 34.04
N ASP A 298 -6.37 -13.93 33.30
CA ASP A 298 -5.48 -12.83 33.71
C ASP A 298 -6.24 -11.53 34.01
N LEU A 299 -7.41 -11.30 33.39
CA LEU A 299 -8.31 -10.19 33.72
C LEU A 299 -8.76 -10.17 35.20
N LYS A 300 -8.66 -11.31 35.90
CA LYS A 300 -8.99 -11.47 37.32
C LYS A 300 -7.75 -11.51 38.22
N SER A 301 -6.54 -11.41 37.66
CA SER A 301 -5.28 -11.45 38.42
C SER A 301 -5.24 -10.42 39.56
N ARG A 302 -4.47 -10.66 40.61
CA ARG A 302 -4.23 -9.65 41.67
C ARG A 302 -3.25 -8.58 41.20
N GLU A 303 -2.38 -8.91 40.24
CA GLU A 303 -1.35 -8.02 39.74
C GLU A 303 -1.89 -7.08 38.65
N MET A 304 -1.65 -5.77 38.83
CA MET A 304 -2.12 -4.75 37.89
C MET A 304 -1.48 -4.87 36.50
N CYS A 305 -0.17 -5.12 36.43
CA CYS A 305 0.55 -5.29 35.16
C CYS A 305 -0.06 -6.45 34.34
N THR A 306 -0.38 -7.56 35.00
CA THR A 306 -1.03 -8.71 34.36
C THR A 306 -2.45 -8.36 33.85
N ARG A 307 -3.25 -7.59 34.61
CA ARG A 307 -4.56 -7.11 34.14
C ARG A 307 -4.43 -6.17 32.93
N GLN A 308 -3.51 -5.22 32.98
CA GLN A 308 -3.26 -4.27 31.88
C GLN A 308 -2.83 -5.01 30.62
N ARG A 309 -1.88 -5.94 30.74
CA ARG A 309 -1.45 -6.82 29.64
C ARG A 309 -2.62 -7.60 29.05
N ALA A 310 -3.47 -8.18 29.88
CA ALA A 310 -4.64 -8.94 29.43
C ALA A 310 -5.65 -8.07 28.67
N VAL A 311 -5.93 -6.85 29.16
CA VAL A 311 -6.81 -5.90 28.46
C VAL A 311 -6.19 -5.42 27.15
N ALA A 312 -4.88 -5.13 27.12
CA ALA A 312 -4.18 -4.74 25.90
C ALA A 312 -4.16 -5.87 24.85
N LEU A 313 -3.93 -7.12 25.28
CA LEU A 313 -4.05 -8.30 24.42
C LEU A 313 -5.47 -8.48 23.88
N TYR A 314 -6.48 -8.27 24.73
CA TYR A 314 -7.88 -8.29 24.31
C TYR A 314 -8.15 -7.24 23.21
N PHE A 315 -7.63 -6.02 23.32
CA PHE A 315 -7.79 -5.01 22.28
C PHE A 315 -7.04 -5.32 20.97
N ILE A 316 -5.93 -6.05 21.04
CA ILE A 316 -5.15 -6.47 19.87
C ILE A 316 -5.81 -7.69 19.18
N ASP A 317 -6.30 -8.65 19.96
CA ASP A 317 -6.91 -9.90 19.48
C ASP A 317 -8.36 -9.71 19.02
N LYS A 318 -9.20 -8.99 19.78
CA LYS A 318 -10.65 -9.05 19.63
C LYS A 318 -11.13 -8.81 18.19
N VAL A 319 -11.62 -9.89 17.62
CA VAL A 319 -12.46 -10.00 16.43
C VAL A 319 -13.66 -10.84 16.87
N GLY A 320 -14.82 -10.22 17.08
CA GLY A 320 -16.01 -10.96 17.53
C GLY A 320 -16.39 -12.08 16.54
N VAL A 321 -16.57 -13.30 17.06
CA VAL A 321 -16.98 -14.52 16.31
C VAL A 321 -18.51 -14.65 16.23
N THR A 322 -19.27 -13.68 16.76
CA THR A 322 -20.73 -13.66 16.67
C THR A 322 -21.17 -12.58 15.69
N VAL A 323 -22.35 -12.76 15.08
CA VAL A 323 -22.99 -12.00 13.98
C VAL A 323 -22.86 -10.46 14.03
N VAL A 324 -22.47 -9.89 15.18
CA VAL A 324 -22.04 -8.49 15.34
C VAL A 324 -20.51 -8.46 15.48
N ILE A 325 -19.79 -8.24 14.38
CA ILE A 325 -18.33 -8.23 14.35
C ILE A 325 -17.80 -7.02 15.13
N LEU A 326 -17.34 -7.23 16.35
CA LEU A 326 -16.66 -6.21 17.15
C LEU A 326 -15.17 -6.20 16.76
N LYS A 327 -14.75 -5.14 16.05
CA LYS A 327 -13.46 -5.03 15.35
C LYS A 327 -12.52 -4.06 16.06
N LEU A 328 -11.52 -4.55 16.80
CA LEU A 328 -10.47 -3.70 17.37
C LEU A 328 -9.15 -3.84 16.61
N ALA A 329 -8.58 -5.05 16.53
CA ALA A 329 -7.35 -5.36 15.78
C ALA A 329 -6.26 -4.27 15.84
N LEU A 330 -6.07 -3.69 17.03
CA LEU A 330 -5.21 -2.53 17.25
C LEU A 330 -3.74 -2.89 16.99
N ARG A 331 -2.96 -1.90 16.58
CA ARG A 331 -1.50 -2.05 16.52
C ARG A 331 -0.93 -1.96 17.94
N ALA A 332 0.18 -2.65 18.20
CA ALA A 332 0.82 -2.65 19.51
C ALA A 332 1.10 -1.24 20.08
N GLY A 333 1.54 -0.31 19.23
CA GLY A 333 1.84 1.08 19.61
C GLY A 333 3.13 1.19 20.41
N ASN A 334 4.25 1.47 19.76
CA ASN A 334 5.49 1.76 20.48
C ASN A 334 5.42 3.19 21.02
N GLU A 335 6.02 3.42 22.18
CA GLU A 335 6.34 4.75 22.67
C GLU A 335 7.17 5.50 21.63
N LYS A 336 6.93 6.80 21.55
CA LYS A 336 7.66 7.70 20.67
C LYS A 336 8.13 8.89 21.49
N GLU A 337 9.27 9.44 21.11
CA GLU A 337 9.78 10.67 21.70
C GLU A 337 8.85 11.84 21.36
N GLU A 338 8.44 12.57 22.39
CA GLU A 338 7.60 13.75 22.30
C GLU A 338 8.33 14.87 21.54
N GLY A 339 7.64 15.56 20.63
CA GLY A 339 8.25 16.61 19.80
C GLY A 339 9.10 16.12 18.63
N GLU A 340 9.43 14.82 18.54
CA GLU A 340 10.25 14.26 17.46
C GLU A 340 9.41 13.68 16.31
N THR A 341 8.22 13.19 16.64
CA THR A 341 7.30 12.55 15.68
C THR A 341 5.89 13.09 15.83
N ALA A 342 5.03 12.85 14.84
CA ALA A 342 3.61 13.14 14.97
C ALA A 342 3.00 12.32 16.12
N ASP A 343 2.19 12.98 16.97
CA ASP A 343 1.48 12.35 18.06
C ASP A 343 0.45 11.36 17.49
N THR A 344 0.81 10.08 17.58
CA THR A 344 -0.05 8.98 17.16
C THR A 344 0.18 7.81 18.09
N VAL A 345 -0.89 7.19 18.53
CA VAL A 345 -0.83 6.11 19.52
C VAL A 345 -1.23 4.76 18.93
N GLY A 346 -0.90 3.70 19.67
CA GLY A 346 -1.45 2.37 19.47
C GLY A 346 -1.85 1.78 20.81
N CYS A 347 -2.14 0.48 20.87
CA CYS A 347 -2.75 -0.17 22.03
C CYS A 347 -2.00 0.12 23.35
N CYS A 348 -0.69 -0.13 23.42
CA CYS A 348 0.09 0.02 24.65
C CYS A 348 0.36 1.49 24.99
N SER A 349 0.32 2.40 24.00
CA SER A 349 0.55 3.84 24.19
C SER A 349 -0.75 4.66 24.22
N LEU A 350 -1.90 4.02 24.47
CA LEU A 350 -3.16 4.73 24.69
C LEU A 350 -3.05 5.58 25.95
N ARG A 351 -3.78 6.70 25.92
CA ARG A 351 -3.89 7.66 27.03
C ARG A 351 -5.34 7.74 27.48
N VAL A 352 -5.60 8.27 28.67
CA VAL A 352 -6.94 8.37 29.24
C VAL A 352 -7.89 9.15 28.32
N GLU A 353 -7.42 10.23 27.70
CA GLU A 353 -8.21 11.06 26.76
C GLU A 353 -8.72 10.32 25.52
N HIS A 354 -8.07 9.21 25.13
CA HIS A 354 -8.37 8.48 23.91
C HIS A 354 -9.55 7.51 24.04
N ILE A 355 -10.04 7.29 25.27
CA ILE A 355 -11.16 6.40 25.54
C ILE A 355 -12.22 7.09 26.39
N THR A 356 -13.48 6.83 26.06
CA THR A 356 -14.62 7.24 26.89
C THR A 356 -15.44 5.99 27.24
N LEU A 357 -15.78 5.84 28.52
CA LEU A 357 -16.50 4.68 29.05
C LEU A 357 -17.98 5.02 29.21
N HIS A 358 -18.84 4.27 28.52
CA HIS A 358 -20.30 4.39 28.59
C HIS A 358 -20.89 3.13 29.22
N ASP A 359 -21.58 3.27 30.36
CA ASP A 359 -22.23 2.12 31.01
C ASP A 359 -23.36 1.54 30.14
N THR A 360 -24.09 2.38 29.40
CA THR A 360 -25.07 1.96 28.40
C THR A 360 -25.10 2.95 27.24
N LEU A 361 -24.99 2.46 26.00
CA LEU A 361 -25.05 3.27 24.79
C LEU A 361 -25.67 2.44 23.65
N ASP A 362 -26.62 3.02 22.91
CA ASP A 362 -27.26 2.39 21.75
C ASP A 362 -27.77 0.95 22.03
N ALA A 363 -28.47 0.78 23.16
CA ALA A 363 -28.98 -0.50 23.69
C ALA A 363 -27.92 -1.57 24.03
N SER A 364 -26.63 -1.22 24.02
CA SER A 364 -25.51 -2.08 24.44
C SER A 364 -24.96 -1.65 25.79
N GLU A 365 -24.67 -2.61 26.66
CA GLU A 365 -24.03 -2.36 27.96
C GLU A 365 -22.50 -2.37 27.84
N CYS A 366 -21.81 -1.66 28.74
CA CYS A 366 -20.34 -1.65 28.85
C CYS A 366 -19.64 -1.27 27.53
N VAL A 367 -19.94 -0.10 26.98
CA VAL A 367 -19.41 0.38 25.70
C VAL A 367 -18.18 1.24 25.92
N VAL A 368 -17.11 0.94 25.19
CA VAL A 368 -15.89 1.76 25.13
C VAL A 368 -15.87 2.49 23.80
N GLU A 369 -15.88 3.81 23.87
CA GLU A 369 -15.67 4.69 22.73
C GLU A 369 -14.17 4.98 22.61
N PHE A 370 -13.59 4.66 21.46
CA PHE A 370 -12.21 4.95 21.11
C PHE A 370 -12.18 6.11 20.13
N ASP A 371 -11.35 7.11 20.41
CA ASP A 371 -11.08 8.22 19.49
C ASP A 371 -9.63 8.66 19.59
N PHE A 372 -8.81 8.27 18.61
CA PHE A 372 -7.39 8.63 18.60
C PHE A 372 -6.79 8.62 17.20
N LEU A 373 -5.64 9.25 17.03
CA LEU A 373 -4.87 9.19 15.79
C LEU A 373 -3.90 8.00 15.82
N GLY A 374 -4.10 7.05 14.92
CA GLY A 374 -3.21 5.91 14.76
C GLY A 374 -2.06 6.17 13.77
N LYS A 375 -1.40 5.09 13.34
CA LYS A 375 -0.33 5.16 12.32
C LYS A 375 -0.75 6.01 11.13
N ASP A 376 0.17 6.86 10.67
CA ASP A 376 -0.03 7.80 9.55
C ASP A 376 -1.05 8.92 9.86
N SER A 377 -1.34 9.15 11.14
CA SER A 377 -2.32 10.12 11.63
C SER A 377 -3.74 9.86 11.11
N ILE A 378 -4.05 8.58 10.87
CA ILE A 378 -5.39 8.14 10.49
C ILE A 378 -6.21 7.98 11.77
N ARG A 379 -7.32 8.72 11.88
CA ARG A 379 -8.26 8.63 13.00
C ARG A 379 -8.82 7.22 13.11
N TYR A 380 -8.77 6.67 14.32
CA TYR A 380 -9.46 5.47 14.72
C TYR A 380 -10.62 5.92 15.61
N TYR A 381 -11.83 5.80 15.09
CA TYR A 381 -13.06 6.10 15.82
C TYR A 381 -13.93 4.86 15.84
N ASN A 382 -14.27 4.36 17.03
CA ASN A 382 -15.09 3.17 17.15
C ASN A 382 -15.79 3.09 18.52
N LYS A 383 -17.04 2.59 18.53
CA LYS A 383 -17.80 2.33 19.75
C LYS A 383 -17.96 0.82 19.89
N VAL A 384 -17.36 0.25 20.92
CA VAL A 384 -17.25 -1.21 21.04
C VAL A 384 -17.79 -1.67 22.40
N PRO A 385 -18.89 -2.45 22.45
CA PRO A 385 -19.27 -3.16 23.66
C PRO A 385 -18.18 -4.16 24.05
N VAL A 386 -17.72 -4.10 25.30
CA VAL A 386 -16.68 -4.98 25.84
C VAL A 386 -17.23 -5.85 26.96
N ILE A 387 -16.49 -6.91 27.29
CA ILE A 387 -16.87 -7.75 28.43
C ILE A 387 -16.83 -6.93 29.73
N LYS A 388 -17.80 -7.14 30.61
CA LYS A 388 -17.97 -6.38 31.86
C LYS A 388 -16.69 -6.29 32.70
N LYS A 389 -15.87 -7.34 32.69
CA LYS A 389 -14.59 -7.35 33.43
C LYS A 389 -13.54 -6.42 32.82
N VAL A 390 -13.47 -6.33 31.49
CA VAL A 390 -12.60 -5.36 30.79
C VAL A 390 -13.07 -3.95 31.11
N PHE A 391 -14.37 -3.67 31.02
CA PHE A 391 -14.94 -2.37 31.33
C PHE A 391 -14.63 -1.92 32.77
N LYS A 392 -14.81 -2.81 33.75
CA LYS A 392 -14.44 -2.54 35.16
C LYS A 392 -12.94 -2.31 35.33
N ASN A 393 -12.09 -3.09 34.66
CA ASN A 393 -10.64 -2.89 34.71
C ASN A 393 -10.25 -1.55 34.07
N LEU A 394 -10.90 -1.11 33.00
CA LEU A 394 -10.64 0.20 32.40
C LEU A 394 -11.01 1.35 33.35
N LYS A 395 -12.15 1.25 34.07
CA LYS A 395 -12.48 2.22 35.14
C LYS A 395 -11.34 2.33 36.16
N LEU A 396 -10.85 1.17 36.65
CA LEU A 396 -9.70 1.13 37.58
C LEU A 396 -8.40 1.69 36.97
N PHE A 397 -8.17 1.52 35.66
CA PHE A 397 -6.96 2.02 35.01
C PHE A 397 -6.99 3.54 34.79
N MET A 398 -8.16 4.15 34.87
CA MET A 398 -8.37 5.61 34.72
C MET A 398 -8.51 6.31 36.08
N GLU A 399 -8.61 5.57 37.19
CA GLU A 399 -8.64 6.16 38.54
C GLU A 399 -7.33 6.90 38.83
N ASP A 400 -7.46 8.10 39.42
CA ASP A 400 -6.36 8.99 39.80
C ASP A 400 -5.42 9.40 38.64
N LYS A 401 -5.91 9.42 37.40
CA LYS A 401 -5.15 9.83 36.21
C LYS A 401 -5.71 11.06 35.51
N GLN A 402 -4.82 11.85 34.93
CA GLN A 402 -5.13 12.98 34.05
C GLN A 402 -5.37 12.52 32.60
N PRO A 403 -6.02 13.33 31.75
CA PRO A 403 -6.30 12.96 30.36
C PRO A 403 -5.05 12.58 29.55
N GLY A 404 -3.91 13.24 29.80
CA GLY A 404 -2.64 12.98 29.14
C GLY A 404 -1.85 11.77 29.68
N ASP A 405 -2.30 11.14 30.77
CA ASP A 405 -1.57 10.01 31.35
C ASP A 405 -1.82 8.73 30.56
N GLU A 406 -0.84 7.82 30.59
CA GLU A 406 -0.95 6.52 29.93
C GLU A 406 -2.06 5.66 30.55
N LEU A 407 -2.91 5.10 29.69
CA LEU A 407 -3.95 4.16 30.10
C LEU A 407 -3.31 2.89 30.72
N PHE A 408 -2.20 2.43 30.15
CA PHE A 408 -1.46 1.25 30.59
C PHE A 408 -0.09 1.62 31.16
N ASP A 409 -0.07 2.31 32.29
CA ASP A 409 1.12 2.85 32.99
C ASP A 409 2.18 1.80 33.39
N ARG A 410 1.84 0.50 33.39
CA ARG A 410 2.76 -0.60 33.75
C ARG A 410 3.05 -1.54 32.60
N LEU A 411 2.70 -1.16 31.36
CA LEU A 411 2.85 -1.99 30.18
C LEU A 411 3.53 -1.22 29.05
N ASN A 412 4.51 -1.85 28.42
CA ASN A 412 5.04 -1.39 27.14
C ASN A 412 5.06 -2.54 26.12
N THR A 413 5.34 -2.22 24.86
CA THR A 413 5.32 -3.21 23.78
C THR A 413 6.40 -4.28 23.90
N SER A 414 7.52 -3.98 24.55
CA SER A 414 8.60 -4.94 24.80
C SER A 414 8.12 -6.03 25.76
N LEU A 415 7.52 -5.63 26.90
CA LEU A 415 6.94 -6.55 27.88
C LEU A 415 5.82 -7.40 27.27
N LEU A 416 4.95 -6.78 26.47
CA LEU A 416 3.88 -7.48 25.76
C LEU A 416 4.43 -8.56 24.81
N ASN A 417 5.41 -8.21 23.96
CA ASN A 417 5.98 -9.14 23.00
C ASN A 417 6.82 -10.23 23.67
N LYS A 418 7.50 -9.93 24.78
CA LYS A 418 8.20 -10.93 25.61
C LYS A 418 7.23 -11.98 26.16
N HIS A 419 6.09 -11.55 26.69
CA HIS A 419 5.05 -12.48 27.13
C HIS A 419 4.47 -13.30 25.96
N LEU A 420 4.15 -12.66 24.84
CA LEU A 420 3.66 -13.37 23.65
C LEU A 420 4.65 -14.42 23.15
N SER A 421 5.94 -14.10 23.11
CA SER A 421 7.01 -15.02 22.69
C SER A 421 7.14 -16.22 23.64
N SER A 422 6.82 -16.05 24.92
CA SER A 422 6.76 -17.16 25.90
C SER A 422 5.56 -18.10 25.68
N LEU A 423 4.47 -17.60 25.10
CA LEU A 423 3.28 -18.41 24.77
C LEU A 423 3.47 -19.20 23.47
N MET A 424 4.17 -18.61 22.50
CA MET A 424 4.52 -19.25 21.24
C MET A 424 5.79 -18.61 20.66
N PRO A 425 6.85 -19.38 20.34
CA PRO A 425 8.06 -18.86 19.73
C PRO A 425 7.77 -18.05 18.45
N GLY A 426 8.31 -16.83 18.37
CA GLY A 426 8.09 -15.90 17.26
C GLY A 426 6.76 -15.13 17.30
N LEU A 427 5.91 -15.34 18.32
CA LEU A 427 4.66 -14.60 18.46
C LEU A 427 4.91 -13.16 18.92
N THR A 428 4.32 -12.22 18.17
CA THR A 428 4.31 -10.79 18.52
C THR A 428 2.92 -10.23 18.30
N ALA A 429 2.64 -9.05 18.84
CA ALA A 429 1.36 -8.37 18.64
C ALA A 429 1.02 -8.13 17.14
N LYS A 430 2.04 -8.05 16.27
CA LYS A 430 1.84 -7.90 14.82
C LYS A 430 1.24 -9.15 14.18
N VAL A 431 1.53 -10.34 14.73
CA VAL A 431 1.05 -11.63 14.20
C VAL A 431 -0.48 -11.71 14.30
N PHE A 432 -1.08 -11.22 15.38
CA PHE A 432 -2.54 -11.18 15.54
C PHE A 432 -3.23 -10.44 14.41
N ARG A 433 -2.69 -9.30 13.95
CA ARG A 433 -3.27 -8.56 12.82
C ARG A 433 -3.20 -9.36 11.51
N THR A 434 -2.12 -10.08 11.26
CA THR A 434 -1.98 -10.96 10.08
C THR A 434 -2.93 -12.15 10.15
N TYR A 435 -3.00 -12.81 11.31
CA TYR A 435 -3.92 -13.91 11.59
C TYR A 435 -5.37 -13.49 11.40
N ASN A 436 -5.81 -12.43 12.10
CA ASN A 436 -7.17 -11.90 12.04
C ASN A 436 -7.56 -11.47 10.62
N ALA A 437 -6.66 -10.81 9.89
CA ALA A 437 -6.91 -10.44 8.50
C ALA A 437 -7.08 -11.64 7.58
N SER A 438 -6.18 -12.63 7.68
CA SER A 438 -6.18 -13.82 6.82
C SER A 438 -7.38 -14.73 7.10
N ILE A 439 -7.68 -15.03 8.38
CA ILE A 439 -8.83 -15.87 8.74
C ILE A 439 -10.15 -15.21 8.36
N THR A 440 -10.28 -13.89 8.54
CA THR A 440 -11.48 -13.14 8.13
C THR A 440 -11.68 -13.22 6.61
N LEU A 441 -10.61 -13.08 5.82
CA LEU A 441 -10.72 -13.24 4.36
C LEU A 441 -11.24 -14.63 3.99
N GLN A 442 -10.66 -15.69 4.56
CA GLN A 442 -11.05 -17.06 4.26
C GLN A 442 -12.53 -17.32 4.62
N GLN A 443 -12.97 -16.87 5.80
CA GLN A 443 -14.36 -17.00 6.25
C GLN A 443 -15.31 -16.20 5.36
N GLN A 444 -15.00 -14.94 5.07
CA GLN A 444 -15.83 -14.08 4.22
C GLN A 444 -15.91 -14.59 2.78
N LEU A 445 -14.81 -15.12 2.23
CA LEU A 445 -14.84 -15.76 0.92
C LEU A 445 -15.74 -17.00 0.95
N LYS A 446 -15.68 -17.83 2.00
CA LYS A 446 -16.56 -19.00 2.15
C LYS A 446 -18.04 -18.57 2.24
N GLU A 447 -18.36 -17.59 3.08
CA GLU A 447 -19.74 -17.11 3.27
C GLU A 447 -20.30 -16.42 2.02
N LEU A 448 -19.61 -15.40 1.49
CA LEU A 448 -20.11 -14.60 0.38
C LEU A 448 -20.17 -15.39 -0.92
N THR A 449 -19.26 -16.34 -1.13
CA THR A 449 -19.31 -17.20 -2.31
C THR A 449 -20.41 -18.25 -2.19
N ASN A 450 -20.73 -18.73 -0.98
CA ASN A 450 -21.85 -19.65 -0.74
C ASN A 450 -23.22 -18.95 -0.83
N VAL A 451 -23.33 -17.68 -0.42
CA VAL A 451 -24.60 -16.93 -0.43
C VAL A 451 -25.05 -16.57 -1.86
N ILE A 452 -24.11 -16.34 -2.80
CA ILE A 452 -24.49 -16.11 -4.21
C ILE A 452 -25.20 -17.34 -4.81
N ILE A 453 -24.82 -18.55 -4.37
CA ILE A 453 -25.45 -19.81 -4.80
C ILE A 453 -26.94 -19.87 -4.39
N LEU A 454 -27.37 -19.13 -3.34
CA LEU A 454 -28.69 -19.28 -2.73
C LEU A 454 -29.64 -18.09 -2.93
N PHE A 455 -29.16 -16.84 -3.03
CA PHE A 455 -30.05 -15.67 -2.85
C PHE A 455 -30.42 -14.89 -4.12
N PHE A 456 -29.62 -14.89 -5.18
CA PHE A 456 -29.89 -14.01 -6.33
C PHE A 456 -30.69 -14.66 -7.47
N PHE A 457 -30.73 -15.99 -7.58
CA PHE A 457 -31.54 -16.69 -8.60
C PHE A 457 -31.96 -18.10 -8.13
N PRO A 458 -33.22 -18.34 -7.74
CA PRO A 458 -33.72 -19.67 -7.35
C PRO A 458 -33.69 -20.73 -8.47
N CYS A 459 -33.25 -20.38 -9.69
CA CYS A 459 -33.31 -21.24 -10.86
C CYS A 459 -32.00 -21.31 -11.67
N ARG A 460 -30.85 -20.92 -11.11
CA ARG A 460 -29.56 -21.00 -11.82
C ARG A 460 -28.57 -21.89 -11.07
N LEU A 461 -28.00 -22.86 -11.79
CA LEU A 461 -27.00 -23.79 -11.27
C LEU A 461 -25.73 -23.05 -10.77
N PRO A 462 -25.00 -23.64 -9.79
CA PRO A 462 -23.79 -23.06 -9.16
C PRO A 462 -22.65 -22.65 -10.12
N GLU A 463 -22.69 -23.11 -11.37
CA GLU A 463 -21.66 -22.85 -12.39
C GLU A 463 -21.89 -21.56 -13.21
N SER A 464 -22.91 -20.75 -12.86
CA SER A 464 -23.41 -19.68 -13.74
C SER A 464 -23.08 -18.24 -13.33
N ASP A 465 -22.30 -18.04 -12.25
CA ASP A 465 -21.87 -16.70 -11.83
C ASP A 465 -20.85 -16.10 -12.80
N SER A 466 -21.08 -14.85 -13.20
CA SER A 466 -20.13 -14.15 -14.03
C SER A 466 -18.83 -13.88 -13.25
N VAL A 467 -17.69 -13.85 -13.96
CA VAL A 467 -16.40 -13.48 -13.35
C VAL A 467 -16.48 -12.12 -12.64
N ALA A 468 -17.32 -11.20 -13.12
CA ALA A 468 -17.51 -9.89 -12.49
C ALA A 468 -18.12 -9.98 -11.08
N GLU A 469 -19.14 -10.83 -10.88
CA GLU A 469 -19.78 -11.02 -9.58
C GLU A 469 -18.86 -11.73 -8.59
N LYS A 470 -18.12 -12.74 -9.05
CA LYS A 470 -17.08 -13.41 -8.24
C LYS A 470 -16.03 -12.40 -7.74
N LEU A 471 -15.60 -11.47 -8.61
CA LEU A 471 -14.67 -10.41 -8.24
C LEU A 471 -15.26 -9.41 -7.24
N LEU A 472 -16.54 -9.05 -7.38
CA LEU A 472 -17.23 -8.20 -6.41
C LEU A 472 -17.23 -8.84 -5.02
N SER A 473 -17.53 -10.13 -4.94
CA SER A 473 -17.54 -10.87 -3.68
C SER A 473 -16.16 -10.97 -3.05
N TYR A 474 -15.13 -11.20 -3.86
CA TYR A 474 -13.75 -11.12 -3.38
C TYR A 474 -13.41 -9.72 -2.83
N ASN A 475 -13.80 -8.65 -3.54
CA ASN A 475 -13.56 -7.29 -3.09
C ASN A 475 -14.33 -6.96 -1.81
N ARG A 476 -15.56 -7.45 -1.65
CA ARG A 476 -16.35 -7.32 -0.42
C ARG A 476 -15.69 -8.04 0.75
N ALA A 477 -15.18 -9.26 0.54
CA ALA A 477 -14.42 -10.00 1.55
C ALA A 477 -13.15 -9.23 1.97
N ASN A 478 -12.37 -8.73 1.01
CA ASN A 478 -11.19 -7.92 1.31
C ASN A 478 -11.55 -6.57 1.96
N ARG A 479 -12.70 -5.97 1.62
CA ARG A 479 -13.22 -4.75 2.26
C ARG A 479 -13.52 -4.99 3.74
N ALA A 480 -14.13 -6.12 4.10
CA ALA A 480 -14.36 -6.48 5.49
C ALA A 480 -13.05 -6.52 6.29
N VAL A 481 -11.98 -7.06 5.68
CA VAL A 481 -10.62 -7.07 6.26
C VAL A 481 -10.01 -5.68 6.35
N ALA A 482 -10.16 -4.86 5.31
CA ALA A 482 -9.65 -3.49 5.30
C ALA A 482 -10.31 -2.63 6.39
N ILE A 483 -11.62 -2.80 6.61
CA ILE A 483 -12.36 -2.17 7.72
C ILE A 483 -11.83 -2.66 9.06
N LEU A 484 -11.64 -3.98 9.24
CA LEU A 484 -11.05 -4.55 10.46
C LEU A 484 -9.67 -3.95 10.76
N CYS A 485 -8.87 -3.69 9.74
CA CYS A 485 -7.53 -3.12 9.90
C CYS A 485 -7.49 -1.59 9.96
N ASN A 486 -8.64 -0.91 9.94
CA ASN A 486 -8.78 0.54 9.80
C ASN A 486 -7.99 1.13 8.61
N HIS A 487 -8.01 0.46 7.46
CA HIS A 487 -7.36 0.93 6.23
C HIS A 487 -8.27 1.90 5.48
N GLN A 488 -8.27 3.15 5.94
CA GLN A 488 -9.06 4.23 5.34
C GLN A 488 -8.27 5.02 4.30
N ARG A 489 -9.00 5.72 3.43
CA ARG A 489 -8.47 6.76 2.53
C ARG A 489 -9.47 7.90 2.41
N ALA A 490 -8.96 9.10 2.15
CA ALA A 490 -9.81 10.21 1.75
C ALA A 490 -10.50 9.89 0.41
N PRO A 491 -11.79 10.27 0.24
CA PRO A 491 -12.44 10.20 -1.06
C PRO A 491 -11.62 10.92 -2.13
N PRO A 492 -11.41 10.32 -3.32
CA PRO A 492 -10.72 11.01 -4.41
C PRO A 492 -11.45 12.31 -4.80
N LYS A 493 -10.70 13.40 -5.02
CA LYS A 493 -11.28 14.71 -5.39
C LYS A 493 -12.17 14.68 -6.64
N THR A 494 -11.93 13.72 -7.55
CA THR A 494 -12.68 13.54 -8.80
C THR A 494 -13.70 12.39 -8.74
N PHE A 495 -14.01 11.89 -7.54
CA PHE A 495 -14.86 10.71 -7.37
C PHE A 495 -16.27 10.93 -7.94
N ASP A 496 -16.94 12.02 -7.55
CA ASP A 496 -18.33 12.28 -7.94
C ASP A 496 -18.47 12.43 -9.46
N GLN A 497 -17.51 13.13 -10.10
CA GLN A 497 -17.45 13.23 -11.56
C GLN A 497 -17.22 11.85 -12.22
N SER A 498 -16.38 10.99 -11.63
CA SER A 498 -16.16 9.64 -12.16
C SER A 498 -17.39 8.75 -12.01
N MET A 499 -18.12 8.87 -10.90
CA MET A 499 -19.36 8.14 -10.65
C MET A 499 -20.50 8.60 -11.56
N ALA A 500 -20.68 9.91 -11.74
CA ALA A 500 -21.65 10.46 -12.68
C ALA A 500 -21.41 9.94 -14.12
N ASN A 501 -20.16 9.96 -14.57
CA ASN A 501 -19.78 9.41 -15.87
C ASN A 501 -20.05 7.90 -16.00
N LEU A 502 -19.92 7.14 -14.91
CA LEU A 502 -20.22 5.71 -14.90
C LEU A 502 -21.73 5.47 -14.92
N GLN A 503 -22.50 6.26 -14.17
CA GLN A 503 -23.96 6.19 -14.17
C GLN A 503 -24.55 6.53 -15.54
N SER A 504 -24.07 7.58 -16.21
CA SER A 504 -24.52 7.91 -17.58
C SER A 504 -24.26 6.76 -18.56
N LYS A 505 -23.14 6.02 -18.40
CA LYS A 505 -22.87 4.83 -19.21
C LYS A 505 -23.81 3.67 -18.88
N ILE A 506 -24.19 3.50 -17.62
CA ILE A 506 -25.16 2.49 -17.20
C ILE A 506 -26.52 2.78 -17.82
N GLU A 507 -27.02 4.02 -17.72
CA GLU A 507 -28.30 4.41 -18.30
C GLU A 507 -28.33 4.24 -19.82
N ALA A 508 -27.30 4.70 -20.53
CA ALA A 508 -27.19 4.50 -21.97
C ALA A 508 -27.18 2.99 -22.36
N ARG A 509 -26.63 2.12 -21.51
CA ARG A 509 -26.66 0.66 -21.75
C ARG A 509 -28.00 0.03 -21.41
N LYS A 510 -28.72 0.54 -20.40
CA LYS A 510 -30.11 0.13 -20.12
C LYS A 510 -31.03 0.45 -21.29
N GLU A 511 -30.91 1.64 -21.88
CA GLU A 511 -31.67 2.01 -23.08
C GLU A 511 -31.39 1.06 -24.25
N GLN A 512 -30.11 0.75 -24.52
CA GLN A 512 -29.74 -0.22 -25.54
C GLN A 512 -30.28 -1.63 -25.27
N LEU A 513 -30.33 -2.04 -24.00
CA LEU A 513 -30.90 -3.33 -23.61
C LEU A 513 -32.42 -3.37 -23.84
N VAL A 514 -33.14 -2.29 -23.52
CA VAL A 514 -34.58 -2.17 -23.78
C VAL A 514 -34.85 -2.28 -25.29
N LEU A 515 -34.09 -1.56 -26.11
CA LEU A 515 -34.19 -1.64 -27.58
C LEU A 515 -33.92 -3.06 -28.07
N ALA A 516 -32.83 -3.70 -27.64
CA ALA A 516 -32.49 -5.06 -28.03
C ALA A 516 -33.56 -6.09 -27.61
N LYS A 517 -34.18 -5.92 -26.43
CA LYS A 517 -35.30 -6.75 -25.96
C LYS A 517 -36.55 -6.56 -26.81
N SER A 518 -36.86 -5.32 -27.22
CA SER A 518 -37.96 -5.00 -28.13
C SER A 518 -37.76 -5.67 -29.49
N GLU A 519 -36.58 -5.52 -30.10
CA GLU A 519 -36.22 -6.17 -31.37
C GLU A 519 -36.30 -7.70 -31.30
N LEU A 520 -35.87 -8.30 -30.20
CA LEU A 520 -36.01 -9.74 -29.98
C LEU A 520 -37.49 -10.16 -29.89
N LYS A 521 -38.33 -9.37 -29.21
CA LYS A 521 -39.77 -9.63 -29.10
C LYS A 521 -40.45 -9.55 -30.48
N GLN A 522 -40.07 -8.57 -31.30
CA GLN A 522 -40.56 -8.44 -32.67
C GLN A 522 -40.11 -9.64 -33.54
N ALA A 523 -38.82 -9.97 -33.53
CA ALA A 523 -38.30 -11.11 -34.28
C ALA A 523 -38.98 -12.45 -33.90
N LYS A 524 -39.29 -12.65 -32.60
CA LYS A 524 -40.05 -13.82 -32.14
C LYS A 524 -41.50 -13.83 -32.63
N LYS A 525 -42.17 -12.68 -32.67
CA LYS A 525 -43.53 -12.56 -33.21
C LYS A 525 -43.56 -12.87 -34.70
N GLU A 526 -42.62 -12.32 -35.47
CA GLU A 526 -42.50 -12.55 -36.92
C GLU A 526 -42.21 -14.03 -37.23
N ALA A 527 -41.33 -14.67 -36.46
CA ALA A 527 -41.05 -16.11 -36.59
C ALA A 527 -42.28 -16.99 -36.25
N LYS A 528 -43.12 -16.56 -35.30
CA LYS A 528 -44.35 -17.28 -34.94
C LYS A 528 -45.47 -17.09 -35.98
N ALA A 529 -45.55 -15.91 -36.59
CA ALA A 529 -46.58 -15.59 -37.59
C ALA A 529 -46.36 -16.26 -38.96
N LYS A 530 -45.10 -16.49 -39.37
CA LYS A 530 -44.75 -17.08 -40.68
C LYS A 530 -44.55 -18.60 -40.69
N GLY A 531 -44.83 -19.28 -39.56
CA GLY A 531 -44.61 -20.72 -39.40
C GLY A 531 -43.14 -21.07 -39.09
N SER A 532 -42.93 -21.99 -38.15
CA SER A 532 -41.63 -22.29 -37.53
C SER A 532 -40.57 -22.93 -38.46
N ALA A 533 -40.80 -23.00 -39.77
CA ALA A 533 -39.97 -23.71 -40.75
C ALA A 533 -38.94 -22.82 -41.47
N ASP A 534 -39.01 -21.48 -41.38
CA ASP A 534 -38.04 -20.59 -42.03
C ASP A 534 -36.74 -20.48 -41.20
N ALA A 535 -35.69 -21.17 -41.68
CA ALA A 535 -34.36 -21.20 -41.08
C ALA A 535 -33.73 -19.79 -40.92
N LYS A 536 -34.06 -18.84 -41.80
CA LYS A 536 -33.50 -17.48 -41.78
C LYS A 536 -34.08 -16.64 -40.64
N LEU A 537 -35.37 -16.79 -40.37
CA LEU A 537 -36.08 -16.15 -39.25
C LEU A 537 -35.62 -16.72 -37.90
N GLN A 538 -35.41 -18.05 -37.81
CA GLN A 538 -34.86 -18.67 -36.60
C GLN A 538 -33.42 -18.20 -36.33
N ALA A 539 -32.57 -18.10 -37.36
CA ALA A 539 -31.22 -17.55 -37.23
C ALA A 539 -31.22 -16.09 -36.75
N LEU A 540 -32.18 -15.28 -37.20
CA LEU A 540 -32.35 -13.89 -36.75
C LEU A 540 -32.73 -13.82 -35.26
N VAL A 541 -33.68 -14.66 -34.80
CA VAL A 541 -34.07 -14.75 -33.39
C VAL A 541 -32.88 -15.15 -32.52
N VAL A 542 -32.08 -16.14 -32.95
CA VAL A 542 -30.86 -16.56 -32.25
C VAL A 542 -29.85 -15.41 -32.16
N ARG A 543 -29.62 -14.69 -33.26
CA ARG A 543 -28.71 -13.54 -33.28
C ARG A 543 -29.16 -12.42 -32.33
N LYS A 544 -30.45 -12.07 -32.33
CA LYS A 544 -31.01 -11.05 -31.44
C LYS A 544 -30.99 -11.51 -29.97
N LYS A 545 -31.23 -12.80 -29.70
CA LYS A 545 -31.10 -13.39 -28.36
C LYS A 545 -29.66 -13.29 -27.84
N MET A 546 -28.66 -13.58 -28.68
CA MET A 546 -27.25 -13.39 -28.33
C MET A 546 -26.90 -11.91 -28.09
N ALA A 547 -27.46 -11.00 -28.87
CA ALA A 547 -27.26 -9.55 -28.69
C ALA A 547 -27.82 -9.07 -27.34
N VAL A 548 -29.03 -9.50 -26.96
CA VAL A 548 -29.61 -9.21 -25.64
C VAL A 548 -28.71 -9.74 -24.54
N LYS A 549 -28.30 -11.02 -24.60
CA LYS A 549 -27.42 -11.63 -23.60
C LYS A 549 -26.11 -10.85 -23.42
N ARG A 550 -25.48 -10.42 -24.52
CA ARG A 550 -24.26 -9.60 -24.49
C ARG A 550 -24.49 -8.23 -23.85
N CYS A 551 -25.64 -7.60 -24.10
CA CYS A 551 -25.99 -6.33 -23.48
C CYS A 551 -26.23 -6.50 -21.97
N GLU A 552 -26.90 -7.58 -21.56
CA GLU A 552 -27.11 -7.93 -20.13
C GLU A 552 -25.77 -8.14 -19.41
N GLU A 553 -24.85 -8.91 -19.99
CA GLU A 553 -23.50 -9.14 -19.42
C GLU A 553 -22.69 -7.84 -19.31
N GLN A 554 -22.78 -6.95 -20.30
CA GLN A 554 -22.09 -5.65 -20.26
C GLN A 554 -22.69 -4.70 -19.21
N LEU A 555 -24.02 -4.69 -19.09
CA LEU A 555 -24.73 -3.88 -18.10
C LEU A 555 -24.36 -4.34 -16.69
N LEU A 556 -24.46 -5.65 -16.42
CA LEU A 556 -24.09 -6.26 -15.14
C LEU A 556 -22.66 -5.89 -14.75
N LYS A 557 -21.71 -5.95 -15.70
CA LYS A 557 -20.32 -5.57 -15.44
C LYS A 557 -20.17 -4.10 -15.02
N LEU A 558 -20.94 -3.19 -15.62
CA LEU A 558 -20.90 -1.76 -15.26
C LEU A 558 -21.56 -1.50 -13.90
N GLU A 559 -22.69 -2.15 -13.62
CA GLU A 559 -23.39 -2.05 -12.33
C GLU A 559 -22.55 -2.60 -11.17
N VAL A 560 -21.90 -3.74 -11.39
CA VAL A 560 -20.92 -4.31 -10.45
C VAL A 560 -19.74 -3.35 -10.24
N GLN A 561 -19.22 -2.75 -11.31
CA GLN A 561 -18.12 -1.78 -11.20
C GLN A 561 -18.54 -0.51 -10.44
N ALA A 562 -19.77 -0.04 -10.61
CA ALA A 562 -20.30 1.11 -9.89
C ALA A 562 -20.43 0.80 -8.39
N THR A 563 -21.00 -0.36 -8.08
CA THR A 563 -21.15 -0.87 -6.72
C THR A 563 -19.78 -0.99 -6.03
N ASP A 564 -18.81 -1.64 -6.67
CA ASP A 564 -17.46 -1.81 -6.13
C ASP A 564 -16.74 -0.48 -5.87
N ARG A 565 -16.96 0.54 -6.72
CA ARG A 565 -16.38 1.87 -6.53
C ARG A 565 -17.01 2.63 -5.37
N GLU A 566 -18.33 2.57 -5.25
CA GLU A 566 -19.07 3.23 -4.18
C GLU A 566 -18.75 2.61 -2.83
N GLU A 567 -18.81 1.28 -2.74
CA GLU A 567 -18.50 0.50 -1.55
C GLU A 567 -17.06 0.72 -1.04
N ASN A 568 -16.13 1.08 -1.92
CA ASN A 568 -14.72 1.32 -1.60
C ASN A 568 -14.32 2.80 -1.64
N LYS A 569 -15.26 3.76 -1.66
CA LYS A 569 -14.99 5.21 -1.75
C LYS A 569 -13.93 5.66 -0.74
N GLN A 570 -14.09 5.24 0.52
CA GLN A 570 -13.23 5.62 1.65
C GLN A 570 -12.30 4.49 2.14
N ILE A 571 -12.25 3.34 1.45
CA ILE A 571 -11.52 2.15 1.91
C ILE A 571 -10.32 1.84 1.01
N ALA A 572 -9.18 1.52 1.63
CA ALA A 572 -7.93 1.19 0.94
C ALA A 572 -7.65 -0.33 0.97
N LEU A 573 -8.05 -1.02 -0.10
CA LEU A 573 -7.90 -2.49 -0.22
C LEU A 573 -6.47 -2.99 -0.49
N GLY A 574 -5.59 -2.13 -0.99
CA GLY A 574 -4.23 -2.54 -1.40
C GLY A 574 -3.34 -2.96 -0.23
N THR A 575 -3.44 -2.25 0.90
CA THR A 575 -2.57 -2.49 2.06
C THR A 575 -2.84 -3.84 2.71
N SER A 576 -4.12 -4.22 2.90
CA SER A 576 -4.53 -5.55 3.41
C SER A 576 -4.04 -6.65 2.47
N LYS A 577 -4.36 -6.52 1.19
CA LYS A 577 -4.06 -7.49 0.13
C LYS A 577 -2.58 -7.82 -0.02
N LEU A 578 -1.70 -6.84 0.17
CA LEU A 578 -0.26 -7.03 -0.06
C LEU A 578 0.51 -7.53 1.17
N ASN A 579 0.03 -7.24 2.38
CA ASN A 579 0.86 -7.35 3.58
C ASN A 579 0.25 -8.18 4.71
N TYR A 580 -1.08 -8.34 4.74
CA TYR A 580 -1.79 -8.95 5.87
C TYR A 580 -2.61 -10.19 5.48
N LEU A 581 -2.82 -10.41 4.20
CA LEU A 581 -3.57 -11.54 3.66
C LEU A 581 -2.61 -12.59 3.12
N ASP A 582 -2.69 -13.81 3.64
CA ASP A 582 -1.97 -14.94 3.07
C ASP A 582 -2.39 -15.11 1.59
N PRO A 583 -1.46 -14.93 0.63
CA PRO A 583 -1.80 -14.98 -0.79
C PRO A 583 -2.36 -16.34 -1.22
N ARG A 584 -2.01 -17.42 -0.52
CA ARG A 584 -2.47 -18.79 -0.80
C ARG A 584 -3.98 -18.93 -0.64
N ILE A 585 -4.61 -18.19 0.28
CA ILE A 585 -6.08 -18.13 0.42
C ILE A 585 -6.71 -17.64 -0.90
N SER A 586 -6.15 -16.58 -1.48
CA SER A 586 -6.65 -16.02 -2.73
C SER A 586 -6.36 -16.92 -3.92
N VAL A 587 -5.19 -17.57 -3.95
CA VAL A 587 -4.83 -18.53 -5.01
C VAL A 587 -5.76 -19.74 -4.98
N ALA A 588 -5.99 -20.34 -3.81
CA ALA A 588 -6.90 -21.46 -3.64
C ALA A 588 -8.33 -21.11 -4.06
N TRP A 589 -8.82 -19.93 -3.66
CA TRP A 589 -10.12 -19.43 -4.11
C TRP A 589 -10.18 -19.23 -5.63
N CYS A 590 -9.13 -18.65 -6.24
CA CYS A 590 -9.06 -18.51 -7.70
C CYS A 590 -9.11 -19.86 -8.41
N LYS A 591 -8.37 -20.87 -7.93
CA LYS A 591 -8.38 -22.22 -8.49
C LYS A 591 -9.75 -22.88 -8.31
N LYS A 592 -10.36 -22.76 -7.13
CA LYS A 592 -11.69 -23.34 -6.81
C LYS A 592 -12.84 -22.72 -7.62
N MET A 593 -12.78 -21.41 -7.88
CA MET A 593 -13.84 -20.66 -8.56
C MET A 593 -13.58 -20.44 -10.05
N GLU A 594 -12.50 -21.04 -10.59
CA GLU A 594 -12.03 -20.86 -11.96
C GLU A 594 -11.84 -19.37 -12.35
N VAL A 595 -11.39 -18.56 -11.40
CA VAL A 595 -11.09 -17.14 -11.63
C VAL A 595 -9.61 -16.99 -11.97
N PRO A 596 -9.26 -16.39 -13.13
CA PRO A 596 -7.87 -16.17 -13.47
C PRO A 596 -7.15 -15.28 -12.44
N VAL A 597 -5.98 -15.72 -11.97
CA VAL A 597 -5.22 -15.03 -10.92
C VAL A 597 -4.84 -13.60 -11.33
N ASP A 598 -4.72 -13.30 -12.64
CA ASP A 598 -4.46 -11.94 -13.14
C ASP A 598 -5.58 -10.93 -12.86
N LYS A 599 -6.80 -11.41 -12.58
CA LYS A 599 -7.93 -10.56 -12.18
C LYS A 599 -7.82 -10.10 -10.73
N ILE A 600 -7.18 -10.90 -9.89
CA ILE A 600 -6.91 -10.56 -8.49
C ILE A 600 -5.57 -9.84 -8.40
N TYR A 601 -4.49 -10.43 -8.87
CA TYR A 601 -3.14 -9.89 -8.74
C TYR A 601 -2.63 -9.34 -10.06
N ASN A 602 -2.17 -8.09 -10.06
CA ASN A 602 -1.47 -7.50 -11.21
C ASN A 602 -0.08 -8.15 -11.42
N LYS A 603 0.63 -7.83 -12.51
CA LYS A 603 1.93 -8.46 -12.83
C LYS A 603 2.91 -8.42 -11.64
N SER A 604 3.19 -7.25 -11.08
CA SER A 604 4.13 -7.09 -9.96
C SER A 604 3.70 -7.83 -8.69
N GLN A 605 2.39 -7.98 -8.47
CA GLN A 605 1.85 -8.75 -7.35
C GLN A 605 2.01 -10.25 -7.56
N ARG A 606 1.80 -10.75 -8.79
CA ARG A 606 2.07 -12.15 -9.13
C ARG A 606 3.57 -12.45 -9.04
N ASP A 607 4.42 -11.51 -9.43
CA ASP A 607 5.86 -11.63 -9.24
C ASP A 607 6.21 -11.75 -7.76
N LYS A 608 5.62 -10.91 -6.88
CA LYS A 608 5.82 -11.03 -5.43
C LYS A 608 5.35 -12.39 -4.87
N PHE A 609 4.18 -12.86 -5.30
CA PHE A 609 3.50 -14.03 -4.72
C PHE A 609 3.65 -15.31 -5.54
N ALA A 610 4.69 -15.42 -6.35
CA ALA A 610 4.85 -16.59 -7.20
C ALA A 610 5.01 -17.89 -6.42
N TRP A 611 5.73 -17.85 -5.30
CA TRP A 611 5.84 -18.96 -4.36
C TRP A 611 4.45 -19.51 -3.99
N ALA A 612 3.51 -18.62 -3.66
CA ALA A 612 2.14 -18.98 -3.32
C ALA A 612 1.32 -19.44 -4.53
N ILE A 613 1.54 -18.87 -5.72
CA ILE A 613 0.81 -19.28 -6.94
C ILE A 613 1.19 -20.72 -7.34
N ASP A 614 2.47 -21.03 -7.25
CA ASP A 614 3.06 -22.31 -7.61
C ASP A 614 2.67 -23.41 -6.60
N MET A 615 2.95 -23.21 -5.31
CA MET A 615 2.82 -24.26 -4.29
C MET A 615 1.38 -24.54 -3.81
N THR A 616 0.41 -23.66 -4.08
CA THR A 616 -0.91 -23.73 -3.43
C THR A 616 -1.86 -24.65 -4.17
N GLU A 617 -2.39 -25.65 -3.49
CA GLU A 617 -3.45 -26.51 -4.01
C GLU A 617 -4.86 -25.94 -3.78
N VAL A 618 -5.86 -26.49 -4.48
CA VAL A 618 -7.27 -26.06 -4.38
C VAL A 618 -7.82 -26.21 -2.95
N GLY A 619 -7.34 -27.21 -2.21
CA GLY A 619 -7.77 -27.53 -0.85
C GLY A 619 -7.08 -26.74 0.26
N PHE A 620 -6.26 -25.72 -0.06
CA PHE A 620 -5.53 -24.98 0.96
C PHE A 620 -6.44 -24.30 1.98
N GLU A 621 -6.12 -24.51 3.26
CA GLU A 621 -6.75 -23.84 4.40
C GLU A 621 -5.68 -23.16 5.26
N PHE A 622 -5.84 -21.84 5.46
CA PHE A 622 -5.11 -21.07 6.47
C PHE A 622 -5.64 -21.43 7.85
#